data_AF-A0A068VBI9-F1
#
_entry.id   AF-A0A068VBI9-F1
#
_cell.length_a   1.000
_cell.length_b   1.000
_cell.length_c   1.000
_cell.angle_alpha   90.00
_cell.angle_beta   90.00
_cell.angle_gamma   90.00
#
_symmetry.space_group_name_H-M   'P 1'
#
loop_
_entity.id
_entity.type
_entity.pdbx_description
1 polymer ?
#
loop_
_entity_poly.entity_id
_entity_poly.type
_entity_poly.pdbx_seq_one_letter_code
_entity_poly.pdbx_strand_id
1 'polypeptide(L)'
;MPKGTKPSPFFLLSLLLSPKIFAQNPLPLQPQSPYTACKSTLYPKLCRSILSSFQHSPSNLDGYGKFSVKLCLKHAQKISDLTNHLLSQQKQSRFLSSKELNALHDCAQLSELTVDYLESISVELKSDNSSSVSDSLVGRVQALLSAVVTNQQTCYDGLVDSGSNLVGALIAPLSDASELYSVSLGLVTHALGRVRKAGKGSRLSAYRGLLELDWTRKSSTRINRVIIDLVLCCKFFIWPIFVSKV
;
A
#
# COMPACT_ATOMS: atom_id res chain seq x y z
N MET A 1 19.71 1.30 77.21
CA MET A 1 19.54 2.56 76.44
C MET A 1 20.60 2.60 75.35
N PRO A 2 20.24 2.44 74.06
CA PRO A 2 21.22 2.50 72.96
C PRO A 2 21.44 3.96 72.52
N LYS A 3 22.71 4.34 72.30
CA LYS A 3 23.09 5.67 71.79
C LYS A 3 22.93 5.68 70.27
N GLY A 4 22.03 6.53 69.77
CA GLY A 4 21.80 6.75 68.34
C GLY A 4 22.95 7.52 67.68
N THR A 5 23.53 6.94 66.64
CA THR A 5 24.49 7.58 65.74
C THR A 5 23.76 8.40 64.67
N LYS A 6 24.08 9.69 64.56
CA LYS A 6 23.58 10.59 63.50
C LYS A 6 24.39 10.41 62.21
N PRO A 7 23.75 10.33 61.02
CA PRO A 7 24.49 10.26 59.76
C PRO A 7 25.07 11.63 59.36
N SER A 8 26.28 11.62 58.78
CA SER A 8 27.02 12.81 58.33
C SER A 8 26.37 13.48 57.10
N PRO A 9 26.54 14.79 56.88
CA PRO A 9 25.80 15.55 55.87
C PRO A 9 26.43 15.53 54.46
N PHE A 10 27.43 14.69 54.19
CA PHE A 10 28.23 14.78 52.95
C PHE A 10 27.65 14.06 51.72
N PHE A 11 26.48 13.42 51.80
CA PHE A 11 25.91 12.65 50.68
C PHE A 11 24.81 13.35 49.87
N LEU A 12 24.51 14.62 50.12
CA LEU A 12 23.39 15.32 49.46
C LEU A 12 23.78 16.29 48.33
N LEU A 13 24.97 16.16 47.74
CA LEU A 13 25.44 17.07 46.67
C LEU A 13 25.84 16.37 45.36
N SER A 14 25.10 15.35 44.93
CA SER A 14 25.30 14.71 43.61
C SER A 14 24.03 14.57 42.75
N LEU A 15 22.94 15.25 43.11
CA LEU A 15 21.62 15.08 42.47
C LEU A 15 21.22 16.16 41.44
N LEU A 16 22.17 16.95 40.92
CA LEU A 16 21.84 18.02 39.95
C LEU A 16 22.49 17.91 38.57
N LEU A 17 23.15 16.80 38.23
CA LEU A 17 23.43 16.49 36.82
C LEU A 17 22.36 15.53 36.29
N SER A 18 21.13 16.03 36.18
CA SER A 18 20.12 15.40 35.33
C SER A 18 20.67 15.42 33.90
N PRO A 19 20.89 14.27 33.23
CA PRO A 19 21.12 14.32 31.79
C PRO A 19 19.87 14.96 31.21
N LYS A 20 20.02 16.11 30.53
CA LYS A 20 18.94 16.61 29.70
C LYS A 20 18.70 15.53 28.66
N ILE A 21 17.70 14.68 28.90
CA ILE A 21 17.17 13.75 27.93
C ILE A 21 16.70 14.65 26.81
N PHE A 22 17.54 14.76 25.77
CA PHE A 22 17.14 15.39 24.53
C PHE A 22 15.95 14.56 24.07
N ALA A 23 14.75 15.13 24.17
CA ALA A 23 13.59 14.60 23.49
C ALA A 23 13.97 14.62 22.01
N GLN A 24 14.45 13.49 21.50
CA GLN A 24 14.62 13.32 20.07
C GLN A 24 13.22 13.41 19.50
N ASN A 25 12.89 14.59 18.97
CA ASN A 25 11.81 14.72 18.00
C ASN A 25 11.94 13.54 17.03
N PRO A 26 10.85 12.84 16.70
CA PRO A 26 10.91 11.71 15.78
C PRO A 26 11.68 12.17 14.54
N LEU A 27 12.80 11.48 14.26
CA LEU A 27 13.69 11.82 13.16
C LEU A 27 12.83 12.05 11.92
N PRO A 28 12.97 13.19 11.22
CA PRO A 28 12.27 13.37 9.96
C PRO A 28 12.57 12.16 9.09
N LEU A 29 11.53 11.52 8.55
CA LEU A 29 11.66 10.38 7.64
C LEU A 29 12.69 10.77 6.58
N GLN A 30 13.90 10.25 6.71
CA GLN A 30 15.04 10.65 5.89
C GLN A 30 14.65 10.55 4.41
N PRO A 31 15.11 11.50 3.57
CA PRO A 31 14.90 11.42 2.13
C PRO A 31 15.35 10.03 1.66
N GLN A 32 14.43 9.26 1.08
CA GLN A 32 14.76 7.97 0.51
C GLN A 32 14.88 8.16 -0.99
N SER A 33 15.99 7.71 -1.57
CA SER A 33 16.10 7.72 -3.02
C SER A 33 15.05 6.78 -3.65
N PRO A 34 14.54 7.10 -4.85
CA PRO A 34 13.67 6.20 -5.61
C PRO A 34 14.27 4.79 -5.74
N TYR A 35 15.60 4.69 -5.88
CA TYR A 35 16.31 3.41 -5.96
C TYR A 35 16.07 2.54 -4.72
N THR A 36 16.12 3.11 -3.53
CA THR A 36 15.89 2.38 -2.28
C THR A 36 14.41 2.08 -2.07
N ALA A 37 13.53 3.06 -2.33
CA ALA A 37 12.09 2.90 -2.18
C ALA A 37 11.53 1.79 -3.09
N CYS A 38 11.97 1.75 -4.36
CA CYS A 38 11.46 0.80 -5.34
C CYS A 38 11.90 -0.66 -5.13
N LYS A 39 12.85 -0.95 -4.24
CA LYS A 39 13.25 -2.32 -3.89
C LYS A 39 12.12 -3.12 -3.25
N SER A 40 11.12 -2.47 -2.66
CA SER A 40 9.95 -3.12 -2.07
C SER A 40 8.87 -3.46 -3.10
N THR A 41 9.04 -3.08 -4.36
CA THR A 41 8.05 -3.30 -5.43
C THR A 41 8.40 -4.53 -6.26
N LEU A 42 7.37 -5.19 -6.82
CA LEU A 42 7.55 -6.29 -7.78
C LEU A 42 8.12 -5.81 -9.12
N TYR A 43 7.94 -4.54 -9.46
CA TYR A 43 8.42 -3.92 -10.70
C TYR A 43 9.39 -2.75 -10.42
N PRO A 44 10.63 -3.01 -9.93
CA PRO A 44 11.54 -1.94 -9.52
C PRO A 44 11.96 -0.99 -10.64
N LYS A 45 12.05 -1.48 -11.89
CA LYS A 45 12.40 -0.66 -13.06
C LYS A 45 11.28 0.32 -13.38
N LEU A 46 10.05 -0.17 -13.50
CA LEU A 46 8.87 0.65 -13.72
C LEU A 46 8.69 1.66 -12.59
N CYS A 47 8.80 1.22 -11.33
CA CYS A 47 8.73 2.11 -10.18
C CYS A 47 9.71 3.28 -10.29
N ARG A 48 10.98 3.02 -10.63
CA ARG A 48 11.97 4.10 -10.81
C ARG A 48 11.59 5.04 -11.95
N SER A 49 11.14 4.50 -13.08
CA SER A 49 10.67 5.28 -14.22
C SER A 49 9.53 6.21 -13.82
N ILE A 50 8.50 5.68 -13.15
CA ILE A 50 7.37 6.46 -12.63
C ILE A 50 7.87 7.56 -11.70
N LEU A 51 8.75 7.26 -10.75
CA LEU A 51 9.23 8.26 -9.79
C LEU A 51 10.16 9.31 -10.41
N SER A 52 10.86 9.00 -11.51
CA SER A 52 11.74 9.94 -12.22
C SER A 52 11.02 10.81 -13.24
N SER A 53 9.91 10.33 -13.83
CA SER A 53 9.20 11.04 -14.91
C SER A 53 8.42 12.27 -14.43
N PHE A 54 8.22 12.43 -13.12
CA PHE A 54 7.49 13.57 -12.57
C PHE A 54 8.44 14.49 -11.82
N GLN A 55 8.62 15.70 -12.36
CA GLN A 55 9.50 16.75 -11.82
C GLN A 55 9.15 17.16 -10.37
N HIS A 56 7.90 16.92 -9.96
CA HIS A 56 7.39 17.16 -8.60
C HIS A 56 7.17 15.87 -7.80
N SER A 57 7.84 14.78 -8.16
CA SER A 57 7.85 13.55 -7.37
C SER A 57 8.39 13.85 -5.96
N PRO A 58 7.74 13.39 -4.89
CA PRO A 58 8.20 13.64 -3.53
C PRO A 58 9.63 13.11 -3.30
N SER A 59 10.30 13.57 -2.26
CA SER A 59 11.66 13.11 -1.90
C SER A 59 11.67 12.10 -0.75
N ASN A 60 10.50 11.65 -0.29
CA ASN A 60 10.35 10.75 0.84
C ASN A 60 9.38 9.60 0.56
N LEU A 61 9.50 8.54 1.37
CA LEU A 61 8.78 7.28 1.16
C LEU A 61 7.25 7.41 1.30
N ASP A 62 6.78 8.21 2.27
CA ASP A 62 5.34 8.50 2.44
C ASP A 62 4.78 9.22 1.22
N GLY A 63 5.52 10.21 0.72
CA GLY A 63 5.20 10.94 -0.50
C GLY A 63 5.13 10.01 -1.70
N TYR A 64 6.07 9.07 -1.86
CA TYR A 64 6.02 8.10 -2.96
C TYR A 64 4.76 7.24 -2.94
N GLY A 65 4.33 6.76 -1.76
CA GLY A 65 3.09 6.00 -1.63
C GLY A 65 1.86 6.84 -1.96
N LYS A 66 1.77 8.06 -1.43
CA LYS A 66 0.66 8.99 -1.73
C LYS A 66 0.62 9.38 -3.21
N PHE A 67 1.79 9.59 -3.81
CA PHE A 67 1.93 9.89 -5.23
C PHE A 67 1.48 8.72 -6.10
N SER A 68 1.92 7.50 -5.79
CA SER A 68 1.53 6.31 -6.55
C SER A 68 0.03 6.06 -6.49
N VAL A 69 -0.62 6.22 -5.33
CA VAL A 69 -2.08 6.08 -5.19
C VAL A 69 -2.81 7.11 -6.06
N LYS A 70 -2.38 8.39 -6.07
CA LYS A 70 -2.99 9.41 -6.94
C LYS A 70 -2.86 9.06 -8.43
N LEU A 71 -1.72 8.52 -8.84
CA LEU A 71 -1.52 8.09 -10.22
C LEU A 71 -2.44 6.90 -10.56
N CYS A 72 -2.55 5.93 -9.65
CA CYS A 72 -3.46 4.80 -9.79
C CYS A 72 -4.92 5.26 -9.90
N LEU A 73 -5.36 6.22 -9.08
CA LEU A 73 -6.72 6.73 -9.09
C LEU A 73 -7.08 7.39 -10.44
N LYS A 74 -6.19 8.24 -10.97
CA LYS A 74 -6.38 8.83 -12.30
C LYS A 74 -6.49 7.77 -13.39
N HIS A 75 -5.69 6.71 -13.28
CA HIS A 75 -5.72 5.61 -14.24
C HIS A 75 -7.03 4.81 -14.14
N ALA A 76 -7.47 4.49 -12.91
CA ALA A 76 -8.71 3.77 -12.65
C ALA A 76 -9.94 4.53 -13.15
N GLN A 77 -10.00 5.84 -12.92
CA GLN A 77 -11.07 6.71 -13.44
C GLN A 77 -11.12 6.65 -14.97
N LYS A 78 -9.97 6.75 -15.64
CA LYS A 78 -9.90 6.64 -17.11
C LYS A 78 -10.39 5.29 -17.62
N ILE A 79 -10.05 4.19 -16.94
CA ILE A 79 -10.58 2.87 -17.29
C ILE A 79 -12.09 2.86 -17.12
N SER A 80 -12.60 3.26 -15.96
CA SER A 80 -14.03 3.27 -15.64
C SER A 80 -14.85 4.09 -16.65
N ASP A 81 -14.37 5.29 -16.99
CA ASP A 81 -14.99 6.15 -17.99
C ASP A 81 -15.04 5.45 -19.37
N LEU A 82 -13.97 4.75 -19.74
CA LEU A 82 -13.87 4.06 -21.02
C LEU A 82 -14.79 2.83 -21.07
N THR A 83 -14.83 1.99 -20.02
CA THR A 83 -15.76 0.85 -19.92
C THR A 83 -17.21 1.32 -19.99
N ASN A 84 -17.56 2.35 -19.23
CA ASN A 84 -18.90 2.93 -19.24
C ASN A 84 -19.26 3.56 -20.60
N HIS A 85 -18.31 4.23 -21.24
CA HIS A 85 -18.49 4.75 -22.60
C HIS A 85 -18.78 3.61 -23.58
N LEU A 86 -18.00 2.53 -23.57
CA LEU A 86 -18.20 1.38 -24.45
C LEU A 86 -19.56 0.71 -24.23
N LEU A 87 -19.99 0.53 -22.97
CA LEU A 87 -21.33 0.03 -22.64
C LEU A 87 -22.44 0.95 -23.16
N SER A 88 -22.22 2.28 -23.11
CA SER A 88 -23.19 3.22 -23.65
C SER A 88 -23.36 3.06 -25.16
N GLN A 89 -22.26 2.97 -25.92
CA GLN A 89 -22.25 2.88 -27.39
C GLN A 89 -22.90 1.59 -27.93
N GLN A 90 -22.84 0.51 -27.15
CA GLN A 90 -23.52 -0.75 -27.51
C GLN A 90 -25.03 -0.61 -27.59
N LYS A 91 -25.64 0.30 -26.81
CA LYS A 91 -27.08 0.54 -26.87
C LYS A 91 -27.51 1.13 -28.22
N GLN A 92 -26.63 1.88 -28.88
CA GLN A 92 -26.90 2.46 -30.21
C GLN A 92 -26.47 1.56 -31.36
N SER A 93 -25.52 0.64 -31.14
CA SER A 93 -24.90 -0.11 -32.23
C SER A 93 -24.51 -1.52 -31.77
N ARG A 94 -25.35 -2.52 -32.11
CA ARG A 94 -25.19 -3.93 -31.69
C ARG A 94 -23.95 -4.57 -32.33
N PHE A 95 -22.78 -4.38 -31.72
CA PHE A 95 -21.51 -4.90 -32.26
C PHE A 95 -20.85 -5.97 -31.38
N LEU A 96 -21.20 -6.10 -30.10
CA LEU A 96 -20.63 -7.11 -29.21
C LEU A 96 -21.47 -8.39 -29.13
N SER A 97 -20.79 -9.52 -29.04
CA SER A 97 -21.41 -10.78 -28.65
C SER A 97 -21.89 -10.73 -27.19
N SER A 98 -22.79 -11.63 -26.80
CA SER A 98 -23.26 -11.71 -25.41
C SER A 98 -22.13 -11.93 -24.40
N LYS A 99 -21.08 -12.67 -24.79
CA LYS A 99 -19.93 -12.94 -23.91
C LYS A 99 -19.10 -11.67 -23.70
N GLU A 100 -18.83 -10.93 -24.77
CA GLU A 100 -18.10 -9.66 -24.69
C GLU A 100 -18.88 -8.61 -23.90
N LEU A 101 -20.20 -8.55 -24.07
CA LEU A 101 -21.04 -7.62 -23.33
C LEU A 101 -21.03 -7.92 -21.82
N ASN A 102 -21.09 -9.19 -21.43
CA ASN A 102 -21.01 -9.59 -20.04
C ASN A 102 -19.63 -9.26 -19.44
N ALA A 103 -18.54 -9.60 -20.15
CA ALA A 103 -17.19 -9.26 -19.70
C ALA A 103 -16.99 -7.74 -19.57
N LEU A 104 -17.58 -6.95 -20.47
CA LEU A 104 -17.53 -5.50 -20.39
C LEU A 104 -18.33 -4.93 -19.20
N HIS A 105 -19.47 -5.54 -18.85
CA HIS A 105 -20.21 -5.22 -17.63
C HIS A 105 -19.41 -5.55 -16.37
N ASP A 106 -18.79 -6.73 -16.30
CA ASP A 106 -17.93 -7.12 -15.18
C ASP A 106 -16.77 -6.12 -15.03
N CYS A 107 -16.13 -5.76 -16.15
CA CYS A 107 -15.08 -4.75 -16.17
C CYS A 107 -15.54 -3.38 -15.66
N ALA A 108 -16.73 -2.91 -16.06
CA ALA A 108 -17.28 -1.65 -15.56
C ALA A 108 -17.41 -1.68 -14.02
N GLN A 109 -18.03 -2.72 -13.48
CA GLN A 109 -18.20 -2.89 -12.03
C GLN A 109 -16.86 -2.97 -11.29
N LEU A 110 -15.91 -3.76 -11.79
CA LEU A 110 -14.59 -3.92 -11.20
C LEU A 110 -13.78 -2.61 -11.24
N SER A 111 -13.92 -1.82 -12.31
CA SER A 111 -13.26 -0.54 -12.45
C SER A 111 -13.83 0.53 -11.52
N GLU A 112 -15.15 0.56 -11.30
CA GLU A 112 -15.80 1.43 -10.32
C GLU A 112 -15.37 1.08 -8.89
N LEU A 113 -15.38 -0.20 -8.51
CA LEU A 113 -14.86 -0.65 -7.22
C LEU A 113 -13.39 -0.25 -7.02
N THR A 114 -12.60 -0.31 -8.08
CA THR A 114 -11.19 0.10 -8.06
C THR A 114 -11.04 1.58 -7.75
N VAL A 115 -11.88 2.44 -8.34
CA VAL A 115 -11.93 3.87 -8.03
C VAL A 115 -12.26 4.09 -6.56
N ASP A 116 -13.35 3.47 -6.06
CA ASP A 116 -13.80 3.60 -4.68
C ASP A 116 -12.71 3.20 -3.67
N TYR A 117 -12.01 2.08 -3.93
CA TYR A 117 -10.92 1.62 -3.08
C TYR A 117 -9.76 2.61 -3.06
N LEU A 118 -9.36 3.15 -4.21
CA LEU A 118 -8.26 4.10 -4.32
C LEU A 118 -8.61 5.46 -3.69
N GLU A 119 -9.87 5.88 -3.74
CA GLU A 119 -10.36 7.05 -3.02
C GLU A 119 -10.32 6.84 -1.50
N SER A 120 -10.80 5.68 -1.03
CA SER A 120 -10.74 5.29 0.38
C SER A 120 -9.30 5.30 0.91
N ILE A 121 -8.37 4.67 0.18
CA ILE A 121 -6.94 4.68 0.52
C ILE A 121 -6.40 6.12 0.53
N SER A 122 -6.80 6.94 -0.43
CA SER A 122 -6.36 8.35 -0.49
C SER A 122 -6.80 9.15 0.72
N VAL A 123 -8.00 8.90 1.26
CA VAL A 123 -8.49 9.50 2.50
C VAL A 123 -7.69 8.99 3.70
N GLU A 124 -7.52 7.67 3.81
CA GLU A 124 -6.78 7.04 4.91
C GLU A 124 -5.33 7.56 5.00
N LEU A 125 -4.63 7.69 3.87
CA LEU A 125 -3.27 8.21 3.84
C LEU A 125 -3.18 9.72 4.13
N LYS A 126 -4.25 10.51 3.89
CA LYS A 126 -4.29 11.95 4.20
C LYS A 126 -4.61 12.23 5.65
N SER A 127 -5.53 11.47 6.24
CA SER A 127 -5.96 11.66 7.63
C SER A 127 -4.87 11.27 8.64
N ASP A 128 -3.87 10.50 8.22
CA ASP A 128 -2.78 10.05 9.08
C ASP A 128 -1.62 11.06 9.15
N ASN A 129 -1.85 12.13 9.90
CA ASN A 129 -0.78 13.02 10.40
C ASN A 129 -0.24 12.55 11.77
N SER A 130 -0.65 11.37 12.22
CA SER A 130 -0.31 10.83 13.53
C SER A 130 1.08 10.17 13.51
N SER A 131 1.81 10.27 14.62
CA SER A 131 3.13 9.65 14.79
C SER A 131 3.09 8.11 14.90
N SER A 132 1.91 7.49 14.79
CA SER A 132 1.72 6.05 14.84
C SER A 132 0.55 5.56 13.99
N VAL A 133 0.84 4.77 12.96
CA VAL A 133 -0.17 4.06 12.16
C VAL A 133 -0.65 2.81 12.89
N SER A 134 -1.97 2.57 12.93
CA SER A 134 -2.56 1.37 13.54
C SER A 134 -2.38 0.12 12.68
N ASP A 135 -2.26 -1.05 13.31
CA ASP A 135 -2.14 -2.33 12.58
C ASP A 135 -3.39 -2.62 11.72
N SER A 136 -4.57 -2.13 12.14
CA SER A 136 -5.82 -2.25 11.37
C SER A 136 -5.82 -1.39 10.11
N LEU A 137 -5.23 -0.18 10.14
CA LEU A 137 -5.09 0.66 8.95
C LEU A 137 -4.14 0.01 7.93
N VAL A 138 -2.98 -0.46 8.39
CA VAL A 138 -2.01 -1.13 7.50
C VAL A 138 -2.65 -2.33 6.81
N GLY A 139 -3.35 -3.17 7.58
CA GLY A 139 -4.05 -4.34 7.03
C GLY A 139 -5.11 -3.95 6.01
N ARG A 140 -5.91 -2.90 6.29
CA ARG A 140 -6.96 -2.44 5.38
C ARG A 140 -6.43 -1.86 4.09
N VAL A 141 -5.46 -0.94 4.15
CA VAL A 141 -4.83 -0.35 2.95
C VAL A 141 -4.17 -1.44 2.10
N GLN A 142 -3.49 -2.40 2.72
CA GLN A 142 -2.89 -3.52 2.01
C GLN A 142 -3.95 -4.40 1.32
N ALA A 143 -5.06 -4.70 2.00
CA ALA A 143 -6.14 -5.49 1.44
C ALA A 143 -6.81 -4.77 0.25
N LEU A 144 -7.12 -3.48 0.40
CA LEU A 144 -7.73 -2.67 -0.66
C LEU A 144 -6.82 -2.57 -1.90
N LEU A 145 -5.51 -2.30 -1.71
CA LEU A 145 -4.57 -2.26 -2.84
C LEU A 145 -4.38 -3.63 -3.50
N SER A 146 -4.46 -4.72 -2.74
CA SER A 146 -4.43 -6.07 -3.31
C SER A 146 -5.68 -6.33 -4.15
N ALA A 147 -6.85 -5.91 -3.66
CA ALA A 147 -8.12 -6.00 -4.39
C ALA A 147 -8.10 -5.17 -5.68
N VAL A 148 -7.51 -3.97 -5.67
CA VAL A 148 -7.30 -3.15 -6.88
C VAL A 148 -6.51 -3.90 -7.96
N VAL A 149 -5.42 -4.57 -7.58
CA VAL A 149 -4.63 -5.40 -8.52
C VAL A 149 -5.47 -6.57 -9.04
N THR A 150 -6.21 -7.25 -8.17
CA THR A 150 -7.06 -8.39 -8.55
C THR A 150 -8.20 -7.97 -9.48
N ASN A 151 -8.93 -6.88 -9.18
CA ASN A 151 -10.03 -6.37 -9.99
C ASN A 151 -9.57 -6.08 -11.43
N GLN A 152 -8.41 -5.45 -11.55
CA GLN A 152 -7.78 -5.15 -12.83
C GLN A 152 -7.45 -6.42 -13.63
N GLN A 153 -6.87 -7.42 -12.97
CA GLN A 153 -6.54 -8.70 -13.60
C GLN A 153 -7.80 -9.48 -14.02
N THR A 154 -8.81 -9.57 -13.15
CA THR A 154 -10.08 -10.24 -13.45
C THR A 154 -10.79 -9.62 -14.65
N CYS A 155 -10.81 -8.29 -14.76
CA CYS A 155 -11.37 -7.61 -15.92
C CYS A 155 -10.59 -7.96 -17.20
N TYR A 156 -9.26 -7.88 -17.15
CA TYR A 156 -8.41 -8.23 -18.29
C TYR A 156 -8.65 -9.68 -18.75
N ASP A 157 -8.64 -10.64 -17.81
CA ASP A 157 -8.83 -12.06 -18.10
C ASP A 157 -10.23 -12.32 -18.69
N GLY A 158 -11.28 -11.70 -18.14
CA GLY A 158 -12.64 -11.83 -18.65
C GLY A 158 -12.80 -11.30 -20.09
N LEU A 159 -12.15 -10.19 -20.43
CA LEU A 159 -12.15 -9.67 -21.79
C LEU A 159 -11.40 -10.60 -22.77
N VAL A 160 -10.25 -11.13 -22.36
CA VAL A 160 -9.49 -12.10 -23.17
C VAL A 160 -10.30 -13.37 -23.41
N ASP A 161 -10.90 -13.94 -22.36
CA ASP A 161 -11.70 -15.17 -22.43
C ASP A 161 -12.98 -15.00 -23.25
N SER A 162 -13.52 -13.77 -23.32
CA SER A 162 -14.67 -13.46 -24.18
C SER A 162 -14.32 -13.45 -25.68
N GLY A 163 -13.03 -13.50 -26.04
CA GLY A 163 -12.56 -13.36 -27.42
C GLY A 163 -12.72 -11.94 -27.96
N SER A 164 -12.81 -10.94 -27.08
CA SER A 164 -13.14 -9.58 -27.50
C SER A 164 -12.02 -8.94 -28.30
N ASN A 165 -12.37 -8.34 -29.43
CA ASN A 165 -11.47 -7.48 -30.21
C ASN A 165 -11.40 -6.03 -29.67
N LEU A 166 -12.04 -5.74 -28.53
CA LEU A 166 -11.87 -4.48 -27.78
C LEU A 166 -10.42 -4.28 -27.26
N VAL A 167 -9.52 -5.20 -27.61
CA VAL A 167 -8.09 -5.26 -27.27
C VAL A 167 -7.36 -3.94 -27.49
N GLY A 168 -7.63 -3.25 -28.60
CA GLY A 168 -6.93 -2.00 -28.89
C GLY A 168 -7.29 -0.84 -27.96
N ALA A 169 -8.55 -0.77 -27.52
CA ALA A 169 -9.05 0.34 -26.72
C ALA A 169 -8.88 0.10 -25.21
N LEU A 170 -9.13 -1.13 -24.74
CA LEU A 170 -9.10 -1.48 -23.33
C LEU A 170 -7.86 -2.29 -22.95
N ILE A 171 -7.44 -3.29 -23.73
CA ILE A 171 -6.40 -4.23 -23.27
C ILE A 171 -5.03 -3.58 -23.12
N ALA A 172 -4.63 -2.69 -24.03
CA ALA A 172 -3.36 -1.98 -23.87
C ALA A 172 -3.32 -1.14 -22.57
N PRO A 173 -4.26 -0.23 -22.29
CA PRO A 173 -4.34 0.48 -21.01
C PRO A 173 -4.46 -0.43 -19.79
N LEU A 174 -5.18 -1.55 -19.89
CA LEU A 174 -5.38 -2.48 -18.77
C LEU A 174 -4.09 -3.25 -18.41
N SER A 175 -3.25 -3.57 -19.39
CA SER A 175 -1.99 -4.29 -19.16
C SER A 175 -0.95 -3.47 -18.40
N ASP A 176 -0.84 -2.18 -18.72
CA ASP A 176 0.05 -1.24 -18.01
C ASP A 176 -0.43 -0.94 -16.57
N ALA A 177 -1.75 -1.05 -16.34
CA ALA A 177 -2.38 -0.77 -15.06
C ALA A 177 -1.96 -1.75 -13.96
N SER A 178 -1.85 -3.05 -14.29
CA SER A 178 -1.53 -4.10 -13.31
C SER A 178 -0.16 -3.90 -12.67
N GLU A 179 0.83 -3.49 -13.47
CA GLU A 179 2.17 -3.19 -12.98
C GLU A 179 2.18 -1.91 -12.14
N LEU A 180 1.47 -0.86 -12.58
CA LEU A 180 1.32 0.40 -11.85
C LEU A 180 0.69 0.18 -10.47
N TYR A 181 -0.43 -0.56 -10.39
CA TYR A 181 -1.12 -0.85 -9.14
C TYR A 181 -0.23 -1.69 -8.20
N SER A 182 0.51 -2.65 -8.75
CA SER A 182 1.49 -3.45 -7.99
C SER A 182 2.65 -2.62 -7.45
N VAL A 183 3.14 -1.63 -8.21
CA VAL A 183 4.13 -0.66 -7.74
C VAL A 183 3.57 0.14 -6.57
N SER A 184 2.33 0.61 -6.68
CA SER A 184 1.67 1.37 -5.61
C SER A 184 1.52 0.55 -4.33
N LEU A 185 1.07 -0.70 -4.43
CA LEU A 185 1.01 -1.64 -3.30
C LEU A 185 2.37 -1.76 -2.60
N GLY A 186 3.46 -1.96 -3.35
CA GLY A 186 4.80 -2.10 -2.78
C GLY A 186 5.34 -0.82 -2.12
N LEU A 187 5.02 0.36 -2.66
CA LEU A 187 5.43 1.64 -2.09
C LEU A 187 4.65 1.98 -0.81
N VAL A 188 3.33 1.84 -0.85
CA VAL A 188 2.44 2.17 0.28
C VAL A 188 2.67 1.23 1.45
N THR A 189 2.73 -0.09 1.21
CA THR A 189 2.99 -1.06 2.28
C THR A 189 4.35 -0.86 2.93
N HIS A 190 5.36 -0.47 2.15
CA HIS A 190 6.67 -0.12 2.68
C HIS A 190 6.61 1.16 3.53
N ALA A 191 5.94 2.22 3.05
CA ALA A 191 5.75 3.46 3.81
C ALA A 191 5.07 3.20 5.15
N LEU A 192 3.91 2.54 5.14
CA LEU A 192 3.15 2.21 6.35
C LEU A 192 3.93 1.30 7.31
N GLY A 193 4.65 0.31 6.76
CA GLY A 193 5.51 -0.58 7.54
C GLY A 193 6.66 0.14 8.25
N ARG A 194 7.18 1.24 7.68
CA ARG A 194 8.24 2.06 8.30
C ARG A 194 7.68 2.92 9.43
N VAL A 195 6.53 3.57 9.23
CA VAL A 195 5.86 4.37 10.27
C VAL A 195 5.47 3.48 11.46
N ARG A 196 4.91 2.29 11.18
CA ARG A 196 4.60 1.29 12.21
C ARG A 196 5.83 0.88 13.04
N LYS A 197 6.97 0.62 12.39
CA LYS A 197 8.22 0.27 13.07
C LYS A 197 8.76 1.42 13.91
N ALA A 198 8.64 2.66 13.44
CA ALA A 198 9.02 3.84 14.21
C ALA A 198 8.15 4.03 15.46
N GLY A 199 6.82 3.87 15.34
CA GLY A 199 5.89 3.95 16.47
C GLY A 199 6.03 2.79 17.48
N LYS A 200 6.33 1.57 17.02
CA LYS A 200 6.69 0.46 17.92
C LYS A 200 8.06 0.70 18.56
N GLY A 201 9.04 1.24 17.83
CA GLY A 201 10.36 1.58 18.33
C GLY A 201 10.35 2.70 19.39
N SER A 202 9.49 3.72 19.25
CA SER A 202 9.31 4.76 20.25
C SER A 202 8.60 4.25 21.51
N ARG A 203 7.54 3.44 21.37
CA ARG A 203 6.90 2.75 22.49
C ARG A 203 7.82 1.75 23.18
N LEU A 204 8.61 1.00 22.40
CA LEU A 204 9.58 0.06 22.93
C LEU A 204 10.76 0.79 23.56
N SER A 205 11.19 1.95 23.05
CA SER A 205 12.18 2.82 23.72
C SER A 205 11.67 3.32 25.07
N ALA A 206 10.38 3.67 25.17
CA ALA A 206 9.76 4.03 26.45
C ALA A 206 9.71 2.84 27.42
N TYR A 207 9.58 1.61 26.90
CA TYR A 207 9.58 0.38 27.69
C TYR A 207 11.00 -0.19 27.97
N ARG A 208 11.98 0.12 27.11
CA ARG A 208 13.39 -0.32 27.18
C ARG A 208 14.20 0.48 28.20
N GLY A 209 13.62 1.54 28.77
CA GLY A 209 14.06 2.08 30.05
C GLY A 209 13.82 1.14 31.24
N LEU A 210 13.14 0.01 31.03
CA LEU A 210 12.75 -0.92 32.10
C LEU A 210 13.09 -2.40 31.90
N LEU A 211 13.51 -2.91 30.74
CA LEU A 211 14.04 -4.28 30.65
C LEU A 211 14.78 -4.52 29.31
N GLU A 212 16.09 -4.71 29.39
CA GLU A 212 16.95 -5.22 28.31
C GLU A 212 16.90 -6.76 28.32
N LEU A 213 16.48 -7.39 27.20
CA LEU A 213 17.26 -8.37 26.41
C LEU A 213 16.41 -9.08 25.33
N ASP A 214 16.90 -8.95 24.10
CA ASP A 214 16.86 -9.87 22.94
C ASP A 214 15.54 -10.23 22.19
N TRP A 215 15.33 -9.68 20.97
CA TRP A 215 14.44 -10.25 19.91
C TRP A 215 14.63 -9.60 18.51
N THR A 216 15.78 -9.78 17.84
CA THR A 216 15.86 -9.41 16.40
C THR A 216 16.34 -10.56 15.53
N ARG A 217 15.51 -10.90 14.52
CA ARG A 217 15.85 -11.48 13.18
C ARG A 217 14.90 -12.62 12.73
N LYS A 218 13.60 -12.34 12.47
CA LYS A 218 12.77 -13.29 11.66
C LYS A 218 11.47 -12.75 11.03
N SER A 219 11.41 -11.54 10.46
CA SER A 219 10.15 -11.07 9.82
C SER A 219 10.26 -10.50 8.40
N SER A 220 11.44 -10.43 7.78
CA SER A 220 11.60 -9.73 6.49
C SER A 220 11.38 -10.61 5.24
N THR A 221 11.26 -11.92 5.39
CA THR A 221 11.14 -12.86 4.24
C THR A 221 9.74 -13.44 4.03
N ARG A 222 8.80 -13.19 4.95
CA ARG A 222 7.44 -13.76 4.88
C ARG A 222 6.44 -12.85 4.15
N ILE A 223 6.64 -11.53 4.16
CA ILE A 223 5.74 -10.56 3.51
C ILE A 223 5.83 -10.64 1.97
N ASN A 224 7.04 -10.79 1.42
CA ASN A 224 7.21 -10.96 -0.03
C ASN A 224 6.61 -12.29 -0.53
N ARG A 225 6.56 -13.32 0.33
CA ARG A 225 5.94 -14.60 -0.01
C ARG A 225 4.42 -14.49 0.02
N VAL A 226 3.84 -13.81 1.02
CA VAL A 226 2.38 -13.57 1.10
C VAL A 226 1.83 -12.70 -0.04
N ILE A 227 2.60 -11.73 -0.57
CA ILE A 227 2.17 -10.94 -1.74
C ILE A 227 2.20 -11.79 -3.02
N ILE A 228 3.24 -12.61 -3.20
CA ILE A 228 3.31 -13.58 -4.30
C ILE A 228 2.20 -14.64 -4.14
N ASP A 229 1.95 -15.12 -2.92
CA ASP A 229 0.93 -16.12 -2.60
C ASP A 229 -0.48 -15.55 -2.65
N LEU A 230 -0.73 -14.24 -2.51
CA LEU A 230 -2.05 -13.62 -2.74
C LEU A 230 -2.32 -13.42 -4.23
N VAL A 231 -1.31 -12.99 -4.99
CA VAL A 231 -1.39 -12.91 -6.46
C VAL A 231 -1.51 -14.31 -7.08
N LEU A 232 -0.87 -15.34 -6.50
CA LEU A 232 -1.07 -16.75 -6.89
C LEU A 232 -2.32 -17.40 -6.27
N CYS A 233 -2.75 -17.07 -5.05
CA CYS A 233 -3.99 -17.60 -4.49
C CYS A 233 -5.20 -17.07 -5.26
N CYS A 234 -5.17 -15.84 -5.76
CA CYS A 234 -6.24 -15.34 -6.64
C CYS A 234 -6.32 -16.11 -7.96
N LYS A 235 -5.20 -16.68 -8.47
CA LYS A 235 -5.25 -17.65 -9.59
C LYS A 235 -5.97 -18.96 -9.24
N PHE A 236 -6.06 -19.34 -7.96
CA PHE A 236 -6.60 -20.66 -7.54
C PHE A 236 -7.91 -20.61 -6.75
N PHE A 237 -8.25 -19.51 -6.07
CA PHE A 237 -9.43 -19.43 -5.18
C PHE A 237 -10.65 -18.72 -5.78
N ILE A 238 -10.51 -17.95 -6.86
CA ILE A 238 -11.67 -17.30 -7.52
C ILE A 238 -12.26 -18.20 -8.64
N TRP A 239 -11.47 -19.11 -9.22
CA TRP A 239 -11.92 -20.01 -10.29
C TRP A 239 -13.15 -20.87 -9.93
N PRO A 240 -13.36 -21.39 -8.70
CA PRO A 240 -14.52 -22.23 -8.44
C PRO A 240 -15.81 -21.47 -8.08
N ILE A 241 -15.75 -20.17 -7.75
CA ILE A 241 -16.93 -19.45 -7.23
C ILE A 241 -17.80 -18.89 -8.36
N PHE A 242 -17.24 -18.61 -9.54
CA PHE A 242 -17.99 -18.08 -10.69
C PHE A 242 -18.47 -19.15 -11.69
N VAL A 243 -17.95 -20.39 -11.63
CA VAL A 243 -18.33 -21.47 -12.57
C VAL A 243 -19.58 -22.25 -12.13
N SER A 244 -20.07 -22.07 -10.89
CA SER A 244 -21.26 -22.81 -10.40
C SER A 244 -22.60 -22.10 -10.60
N LYS A 245 -22.69 -21.06 -11.43
CA LYS A 245 -23.97 -20.39 -11.76
C LYS A 245 -24.11 -19.95 -13.22
N VAL A 246 -23.63 -20.79 -14.15
CA VAL A 246 -24.03 -20.77 -15.57
C VAL A 246 -24.31 -22.20 -16.00
#